data_AF-A0ABD6PY64-F1
#
_entry.id   AF-A0ABD6PY64-F1
#
_cell.length_a   1.000
_cell.length_b   1.000
_cell.length_c   1.000
_cell.angle_alpha   90.00
_cell.angle_beta   90.00
_cell.angle_gamma   90.00
#
_symmetry.space_group_name_H-M   'P 1'
#
loop_
_entity.id
_entity.type
_entity.pdbx_description
1 polymer ?
#
loop_
_entity_poly.entity_id
_entity_poly.type
_entity_poly.pdbx_seq_one_letter_code
_entity_poly.pdbx_strand_id
1 'polypeptide(L)'
;MQRSIHRLCLPLIGASSLIVASSAAYALPSCSAWQSSQIYNAGDYALYNGQTWQAQWWTRGETPTASQGGVWQQRAANSCAPISGGGSGSGVPPEPTPTVGYNVGSYFTQWGIYQRQYFVKNLMASGGDKKLTVLNYAFGNVYANGQCGMVTVAENGNGDGGDAWADYQRTVSAAESVDGQADSWDTPLRGNFNQLRKLKLKNPQLKVLIALGGWTWSKNFSTAAASDASRQALVSSCINLYIKGNLPQQENAGGQGVALGVFDGFDIDWEYPVAGGLPTNHYSAADKQNFTLLLAEFRRQLDALGQQNKRRYYLSAALGAGVDKIRNTEPSNYGAYLDWANVMSYDFHGGWEAQGPTNFHSNLYPDPANPAQNDAKFYDIDDAVNALVSAGLARNRINVGIPFYGRGWTGVAAGPNGNGLYQSATGPAPGTYEAGYEDYRVLAGRAGTRYVHPVTKQLWSYDGTQFWSYDTPDVIRTKLGYVKAQQLGGVFSWSLDGDDMQGSLLSTMGELRSATAATKPTGVTPNR
;
A
#
# COMPACT_ATOMS: atom_id res chain seq x y z
N MET A 1 -42.07 -18.00 51.69
CA MET A 1 -43.30 -18.75 51.95
C MET A 1 -44.32 -17.82 52.58
N GLN A 2 -45.53 -17.73 51.99
CA GLN A 2 -46.82 -17.30 52.62
C GLN A 2 -46.89 -15.84 53.18
N ARG A 3 -47.91 -15.00 52.96
CA ARG A 3 -49.36 -15.16 52.70
C ARG A 3 -49.90 -13.88 52.02
N SER A 4 -50.63 -14.02 50.91
CA SER A 4 -52.11 -13.89 50.77
C SER A 4 -52.73 -12.51 51.01
N ILE A 5 -52.81 -11.74 49.91
CA ILE A 5 -54.01 -11.18 49.24
C ILE A 5 -55.34 -11.26 50.00
N HIS A 6 -56.10 -10.14 50.07
CA HIS A 6 -57.52 -10.07 49.69
C HIS A 6 -57.93 -8.67 49.19
N ARG A 7 -58.67 -8.67 48.08
CA ARG A 7 -59.21 -7.53 47.29
C ARG A 7 -60.37 -6.84 48.00
N LEU A 8 -60.68 -5.58 47.64
CA LEU A 8 -62.00 -5.19 47.11
C LEU A 8 -62.03 -3.73 46.58
N CYS A 9 -62.96 -3.52 45.64
CA CYS A 9 -63.04 -2.48 44.60
C CYS A 9 -63.88 -1.23 44.96
N LEU A 10 -63.45 -0.07 44.39
CA LEU A 10 -64.19 1.06 43.77
C LEU A 10 -65.24 1.87 44.59
N PRO A 11 -65.63 3.13 44.22
CA PRO A 11 -65.51 3.79 42.89
C PRO A 11 -65.04 5.27 42.85
N LEU A 12 -64.97 5.76 41.60
CA LEU A 12 -64.50 7.03 41.02
C LEU A 12 -65.11 8.35 41.57
N ILE A 13 -64.29 9.42 41.56
CA ILE A 13 -64.65 10.78 41.12
C ILE A 13 -63.46 11.37 40.34
N GLY A 14 -63.72 11.95 39.16
CA GLY A 14 -62.72 12.55 38.29
C GLY A 14 -62.36 13.99 38.66
N ALA A 15 -61.10 14.37 38.43
CA ALA A 15 -60.62 15.75 38.51
C ALA A 15 -59.68 16.05 37.33
N SER A 16 -60.01 17.08 36.58
CA SER A 16 -59.19 17.68 35.52
C SER A 16 -57.95 18.34 36.11
N SER A 17 -56.76 18.02 35.60
CA SER A 17 -55.51 18.72 35.94
C SER A 17 -54.79 19.17 34.67
N LEU A 18 -54.46 20.46 34.63
CA LEU A 18 -53.68 21.11 33.58
C LEU A 18 -52.29 20.47 33.46
N ILE A 19 -51.91 20.08 32.24
CA ILE A 19 -50.53 19.73 31.90
C ILE A 19 -49.83 21.02 31.46
N VAL A 20 -48.92 21.52 32.28
CA VAL A 20 -47.93 22.51 31.87
C VAL A 20 -46.82 21.75 31.13
N ALA A 21 -46.75 21.91 29.81
CA ALA A 21 -45.65 21.41 29.02
C ALA A 21 -44.38 22.22 29.32
N SER A 22 -43.41 21.62 29.99
CA SER A 22 -42.05 22.17 30.06
C SER A 22 -41.41 22.03 28.68
N SER A 23 -41.17 23.15 28.00
CA SER A 23 -40.30 23.21 26.83
C SER A 23 -38.86 22.97 27.28
N ALA A 24 -38.42 21.71 27.26
CA ALA A 24 -36.99 21.42 27.20
C ALA A 24 -36.47 21.99 25.88
N ALA A 25 -35.75 23.11 25.95
CA ALA A 25 -35.01 23.65 24.82
C ALA A 25 -34.01 22.57 24.37
N TYR A 26 -34.25 21.97 23.21
CA TYR A 26 -33.26 21.15 22.53
C TYR A 26 -32.01 22.01 22.35
N ALA A 27 -30.91 21.64 22.99
CA ALA A 27 -29.61 22.20 22.66
C ALA A 27 -29.35 21.89 21.19
N LEU A 28 -29.31 22.93 20.34
CA LEU A 28 -29.00 22.77 18.93
C LEU A 28 -27.61 22.15 18.80
N PRO A 29 -27.42 21.15 17.92
CA PRO A 29 -26.10 20.55 17.71
C PRO A 29 -25.18 21.63 17.16
N SER A 30 -24.18 22.03 17.95
CA SER A 30 -23.28 23.12 17.59
C SER A 30 -21.96 22.55 17.09
N CYS A 31 -21.59 22.93 15.87
CA CYS A 31 -20.23 22.75 15.39
C CYS A 31 -19.22 23.34 16.40
N SER A 32 -18.04 22.73 16.53
CA SER A 32 -17.01 23.28 17.42
C SER A 32 -16.59 24.67 16.92
N ALA A 33 -16.38 25.61 17.83
CA ALA A 33 -15.83 26.92 17.47
C ALA A 33 -14.47 26.72 16.78
N TRP A 34 -14.21 27.48 15.73
CA TRP A 34 -12.95 27.42 15.02
C TRP A 34 -11.79 27.76 15.98
N GLN A 35 -10.73 26.96 15.94
CA GLN A 35 -9.53 27.13 16.72
C GLN A 35 -8.33 27.15 15.78
N SER A 36 -7.50 28.20 15.86
CA SER A 36 -6.30 28.33 15.03
C SER A 36 -5.30 27.18 15.23
N SER A 37 -5.29 26.56 16.41
CA SER A 37 -4.42 25.42 16.73
C SER A 37 -4.97 24.07 16.25
N GLN A 38 -6.26 23.98 15.92
CA GLN A 38 -6.93 22.75 15.50
C GLN A 38 -6.68 22.48 14.01
N ILE A 39 -6.53 21.19 13.69
CA ILE A 39 -6.49 20.69 12.32
C ILE A 39 -7.93 20.42 11.88
N TYR A 40 -8.28 20.92 10.70
CA TYR A 40 -9.53 20.64 10.01
C TYR A 40 -9.20 19.95 8.69
N ASN A 41 -9.69 18.75 8.48
CA ASN A 41 -9.62 18.04 7.21
C ASN A 41 -10.80 18.44 6.32
N ALA A 42 -10.78 18.05 5.03
CA ALA A 42 -11.98 18.31 4.22
C ALA A 42 -13.21 17.67 4.85
N GLY A 43 -14.33 18.37 4.74
CA GLY A 43 -15.58 17.97 5.34
C GLY A 43 -15.72 18.37 6.80
N ASP A 44 -14.63 18.70 7.51
CA ASP A 44 -14.72 19.15 8.90
C ASP A 44 -15.43 20.49 8.96
N TYR A 45 -16.33 20.60 9.93
CA TYR A 45 -17.09 21.81 10.16
C TYR A 45 -16.51 22.61 11.32
N ALA A 46 -16.50 23.92 11.16
CA ALA A 46 -16.13 24.86 12.20
C ALA A 46 -17.13 26.03 12.25
N LEU A 47 -17.44 26.47 13.47
CA LEU A 47 -18.20 27.69 13.70
C LEU A 47 -17.23 28.86 13.81
N TYR A 48 -17.31 29.82 12.90
CA TYR A 48 -16.50 31.03 12.93
C TYR A 48 -17.35 32.25 12.54
N ASN A 49 -17.29 33.30 13.36
CA ASN A 49 -18.13 34.51 13.24
C ASN A 49 -19.64 34.21 13.10
N GLY A 50 -20.15 33.23 13.84
CA GLY A 50 -21.57 32.85 13.81
C GLY A 50 -22.01 32.12 12.54
N GLN A 51 -21.08 31.83 11.62
CA GLN A 51 -21.34 31.09 10.39
C GLN A 51 -20.74 29.69 10.47
N THR A 52 -21.40 28.75 9.80
CA THR A 52 -20.92 27.38 9.65
C THR A 52 -20.05 27.29 8.42
N TRP A 53 -18.83 26.79 8.60
CA TRP A 53 -17.86 26.61 7.55
C TRP A 53 -17.49 25.14 7.44
N GLN A 54 -17.31 24.67 6.22
CA GLN A 54 -16.78 23.35 5.95
C GLN A 54 -15.42 23.49 5.29
N ALA A 55 -14.39 22.91 5.90
CA ALA A 55 -13.08 22.82 5.28
C ALA A 55 -13.19 22.01 3.99
N GLN A 56 -12.57 22.49 2.92
CA GLN A 56 -12.57 21.87 1.59
C GLN A 56 -11.37 20.93 1.44
N TRP A 57 -10.32 21.14 2.24
CA TRP A 57 -9.12 20.30 2.36
C TRP A 57 -8.49 20.53 3.73
N TRP A 58 -7.38 19.82 4.00
CA TRP A 58 -6.64 19.99 5.24
C TRP A 58 -6.27 21.46 5.48
N THR A 59 -6.49 21.94 6.69
CA THR A 59 -6.03 23.25 7.14
C THR A 59 -5.76 23.27 8.63
N ARG A 60 -4.83 24.15 9.02
CA ARG A 60 -4.55 24.51 10.41
C ARG A 60 -4.18 25.99 10.45
N GLY A 61 -4.86 26.73 11.31
CA GLY A 61 -4.62 28.16 11.51
C GLY A 61 -5.19 29.08 10.44
N GLU A 62 -5.79 28.55 9.36
CA GLU A 62 -6.45 29.39 8.36
C GLU A 62 -7.86 29.75 8.79
N THR A 63 -8.09 31.04 8.91
CA THR A 63 -9.36 31.61 9.34
C THR A 63 -10.45 31.36 8.29
N PRO A 64 -11.66 30.90 8.68
CA PRO A 64 -12.75 30.73 7.73
C PRO A 64 -13.20 32.03 7.07
N THR A 65 -13.13 32.07 5.73
CA THR A 65 -13.53 33.20 4.89
C THR A 65 -14.15 32.72 3.58
N ALA A 66 -15.14 33.46 3.06
CA ALA A 66 -15.75 33.15 1.78
C ALA A 66 -14.86 33.68 0.65
N SER A 67 -13.92 32.86 0.20
CA SER A 67 -13.13 33.11 -1.00
C SER A 67 -13.43 32.04 -2.05
N GLN A 68 -13.56 32.45 -3.31
CA GLN A 68 -13.65 31.48 -4.41
C GLN A 68 -12.36 30.66 -4.45
N GLY A 69 -12.48 29.33 -4.35
CA GLY A 69 -11.34 28.42 -4.28
C GLY A 69 -10.56 28.49 -2.95
N GLY A 70 -11.16 29.03 -1.89
CA GLY A 70 -10.59 29.04 -0.55
C GLY A 70 -10.79 27.73 0.21
N VAL A 71 -10.01 27.57 1.28
CA VAL A 71 -10.07 26.42 2.19
C VAL A 71 -11.43 26.21 2.81
N TRP A 72 -12.19 27.27 2.98
CA TRP A 72 -13.45 27.24 3.71
C TRP A 72 -14.62 27.56 2.79
N GLN A 73 -15.57 26.63 2.72
CA GLN A 73 -16.84 26.88 2.06
C GLN A 73 -17.90 27.13 3.12
N GLN A 74 -18.61 28.24 3.00
CA GLN A 74 -19.73 28.54 3.88
C GLN A 74 -20.86 27.54 3.63
N ARG A 75 -21.45 27.04 4.72
CA ARG A 75 -22.58 26.11 4.71
C ARG A 75 -23.76 26.67 5.49
N ALA A 76 -24.95 26.10 5.25
CA ALA A 76 -26.15 26.45 5.99
C ALA A 76 -25.96 26.16 7.49
N ALA A 77 -26.51 27.00 8.37
CA ALA A 77 -26.30 26.92 9.82
C ALA A 77 -26.76 25.60 10.47
N ASN A 78 -27.57 24.80 9.78
CA ASN A 78 -28.12 23.52 10.22
C ASN A 78 -27.42 22.29 9.59
N SER A 79 -26.30 22.49 8.89
CA SER A 79 -25.54 21.39 8.25
C SER A 79 -24.74 20.53 9.23
N CYS A 80 -24.64 20.95 10.50
CA CYS A 80 -24.05 20.19 11.60
C CYS A 80 -25.07 19.16 12.14
N ALA A 81 -25.19 17.96 11.55
CA ALA A 81 -25.98 16.88 12.15
C ALA A 81 -25.16 16.10 13.20
N PRO A 82 -25.75 15.64 14.32
CA PRO A 82 -25.03 14.83 15.29
C PRO A 82 -24.64 13.48 14.69
N ILE A 83 -23.33 13.17 14.73
CA ILE A 83 -22.85 11.79 14.56
C ILE A 83 -23.24 11.05 15.84
N SER A 84 -24.23 10.16 15.76
CA SER A 84 -24.50 9.19 16.82
C SER A 84 -23.35 8.18 16.84
N GLY A 85 -22.35 8.44 17.67
CA GLY A 85 -21.19 7.58 17.86
C GLY A 85 -19.93 8.41 17.97
N GLY A 86 -19.36 8.51 19.17
CA GLY A 86 -18.16 9.29 19.45
C GLY A 86 -16.99 8.90 18.54
N GLY A 87 -16.72 9.77 17.57
CA GLY A 87 -15.51 9.80 16.76
C GLY A 87 -15.37 11.22 16.22
N SER A 88 -14.31 11.92 16.62
CA SER A 88 -14.00 13.27 16.16
C SER A 88 -13.65 13.28 14.67
N GLY A 89 -14.28 14.15 13.88
CA GLY A 89 -13.86 14.55 12.51
C GLY A 89 -14.49 13.74 11.36
N SER A 90 -14.51 14.34 10.18
CA SER A 90 -15.14 13.94 8.90
C SER A 90 -14.81 12.54 8.32
N GLY A 91 -14.17 11.66 9.09
CA GLY A 91 -13.68 10.37 8.61
C GLY A 91 -12.39 10.46 7.77
N VAL A 92 -11.83 11.65 7.55
CA VAL A 92 -10.54 11.80 6.86
C VAL A 92 -9.39 11.55 7.86
N PRO A 93 -8.45 10.63 7.56
CA PRO A 93 -7.33 10.34 8.47
C PRO A 93 -6.35 11.51 8.58
N PRO A 94 -5.73 11.73 9.75
CA PRO A 94 -4.69 12.75 9.92
C PRO A 94 -3.46 12.47 9.03
N GLU A 95 -2.60 13.48 8.87
CA GLU A 95 -1.31 13.30 8.22
C GLU A 95 -0.45 12.28 9.00
N PRO A 96 0.13 11.28 8.32
CA PRO A 96 0.96 10.30 8.99
C PRO A 96 2.28 10.92 9.45
N THR A 97 2.68 10.58 10.67
CA THR A 97 3.98 11.00 11.20
C THR A 97 5.11 10.43 10.33
N PRO A 98 6.14 11.23 9.97
CA PRO A 98 7.32 10.73 9.28
C PRO A 98 7.91 9.50 9.98
N THR A 99 8.31 8.50 9.19
CA THR A 99 8.96 7.31 9.73
C THR A 99 10.32 7.70 10.31
N VAL A 100 10.63 7.24 11.53
CA VAL A 100 11.97 7.34 12.11
C VAL A 100 12.59 5.94 12.12
N GLY A 101 13.77 5.80 11.54
CA GLY A 101 14.47 4.52 11.39
C GLY A 101 14.12 3.81 10.08
N TYR A 102 14.00 2.49 10.12
CA TYR A 102 13.79 1.67 8.94
C TYR A 102 12.35 1.73 8.41
N ASN A 103 12.24 1.70 7.08
CA ASN A 103 10.97 1.40 6.41
C ASN A 103 10.66 -0.09 6.49
N VAL A 104 9.41 -0.40 6.81
CA VAL A 104 8.83 -1.74 6.67
C VAL A 104 7.55 -1.59 5.86
N GLY A 105 7.66 -1.83 4.55
CA GLY A 105 6.57 -1.71 3.59
C GLY A 105 5.94 -3.06 3.24
N SER A 106 4.75 -3.05 2.63
CA SER A 106 4.21 -4.22 1.93
C SER A 106 3.17 -3.79 0.91
N TYR A 107 2.93 -4.64 -0.09
CA TYR A 107 1.85 -4.47 -1.06
C TYR A 107 0.57 -5.17 -0.61
N PHE A 108 -0.55 -4.47 -0.74
CA PHE A 108 -1.92 -5.00 -0.66
C PHE A 108 -2.51 -5.04 -2.06
N THR A 109 -2.95 -6.21 -2.51
CA THR A 109 -3.51 -6.40 -3.85
C THR A 109 -4.99 -6.04 -3.88
N GLN A 110 -5.41 -5.23 -4.85
CA GLN A 110 -6.80 -4.83 -5.11
C GLN A 110 -7.70 -6.06 -5.24
N TRP A 111 -7.25 -7.05 -6.02
CA TRP A 111 -7.97 -8.29 -6.29
C TRP A 111 -7.88 -9.33 -5.15
N GLY A 112 -7.11 -9.05 -4.09
CA GLY A 112 -6.95 -9.94 -2.94
C GLY A 112 -8.26 -10.29 -2.23
N ILE A 113 -9.29 -9.45 -2.38
CA ILE A 113 -10.61 -9.64 -1.80
C ILE A 113 -11.44 -10.77 -2.43
N TYR A 114 -11.08 -11.22 -3.64
CA TYR A 114 -11.84 -12.23 -4.37
C TYR A 114 -11.41 -13.64 -3.98
N GLN A 115 -10.87 -14.44 -4.91
CA GLN A 115 -10.50 -15.83 -4.67
C GLN A 115 -9.48 -16.00 -3.51
N ARG A 116 -8.69 -14.97 -3.23
CA ARG A 116 -7.70 -14.95 -2.14
C ARG A 116 -8.32 -14.69 -0.76
N GLN A 117 -9.53 -14.11 -0.70
CA GLN A 117 -10.26 -13.78 0.53
C GLN A 117 -9.40 -13.02 1.57
N TYR A 118 -8.50 -12.15 1.09
CA TYR A 118 -7.65 -11.31 1.92
C TYR A 118 -8.14 -9.85 1.87
N PHE A 119 -8.67 -9.39 2.99
CA PHE A 119 -9.24 -8.06 3.17
C PHE A 119 -8.34 -7.19 4.05
N VAL A 120 -8.54 -5.86 4.04
CA VAL A 120 -7.77 -4.93 4.88
C VAL A 120 -7.85 -5.28 6.37
N LYS A 121 -8.98 -5.85 6.85
CA LYS A 121 -9.11 -6.34 8.23
C LYS A 121 -8.11 -7.44 8.59
N ASN A 122 -7.64 -8.24 7.63
CA ASN A 122 -6.73 -9.35 7.89
C ASN A 122 -5.37 -8.82 8.35
N LEU A 123 -4.93 -7.68 7.82
CA LEU A 123 -3.73 -6.97 8.28
C LEU A 123 -3.84 -6.53 9.75
N MET A 124 -5.03 -6.13 10.19
CA MET A 124 -5.27 -5.79 11.60
C MET A 124 -5.40 -7.02 12.49
N ALA A 125 -6.06 -8.06 12.01
CA ALA A 125 -6.28 -9.30 12.76
C ALA A 125 -4.95 -10.01 13.08
N SER A 126 -3.98 -9.97 12.17
CA SER A 126 -2.62 -10.47 12.40
C SER A 126 -1.75 -9.53 13.25
N GLY A 127 -2.22 -8.31 13.53
CA GLY A 127 -1.42 -7.24 14.14
C GLY A 127 -0.35 -6.66 13.21
N GLY A 128 -0.39 -6.99 11.91
CA GLY A 128 0.53 -6.51 10.89
C GLY A 128 0.45 -5.01 10.64
N ASP A 129 -0.70 -4.39 10.90
CA ASP A 129 -0.88 -2.93 10.85
C ASP A 129 0.14 -2.19 11.75
N LYS A 130 0.48 -2.77 12.90
CA LYS A 130 1.48 -2.23 13.85
C LYS A 130 2.92 -2.49 13.41
N LYS A 131 3.13 -3.39 12.45
CA LYS A 131 4.44 -3.75 11.91
C LYS A 131 4.83 -2.85 10.74
N LEU A 132 3.87 -2.44 9.92
CA LEU A 132 4.12 -1.60 8.75
C LEU A 132 4.36 -0.11 9.06
N THR A 133 5.23 0.51 8.27
CA THR A 133 5.37 1.97 8.17
C THR A 133 4.65 2.50 6.93
N VAL A 134 4.56 1.68 5.88
CA VAL A 134 3.98 2.02 4.58
C VAL A 134 3.19 0.82 4.07
N LEU A 135 2.04 1.07 3.46
CA LEU A 135 1.24 0.10 2.72
C LEU A 135 1.09 0.60 1.28
N ASN A 136 1.58 -0.15 0.30
CA ASN A 136 1.37 0.13 -1.11
C ASN A 136 0.09 -0.58 -1.56
N TYR A 137 -0.87 0.16 -2.10
CA TYR A 137 -2.07 -0.40 -2.72
C TYR A 137 -1.81 -0.69 -4.19
N ALA A 138 -1.90 -1.97 -4.56
CA ALA A 138 -1.61 -2.48 -5.89
C ALA A 138 -2.93 -2.71 -6.66
N PHE A 139 -3.21 -2.08 -7.79
CA PHE A 139 -2.43 -1.01 -8.42
C PHE A 139 -3.39 0.09 -8.90
N GLY A 140 -2.83 1.24 -9.27
CA GLY A 140 -3.45 2.20 -10.17
C GLY A 140 -2.85 2.07 -11.57
N ASN A 141 -3.66 2.30 -12.61
CA ASN A 141 -3.21 2.15 -14.00
C ASN A 141 -2.88 3.52 -14.66
N VAL A 142 -1.95 3.49 -15.62
CA VAL A 142 -1.70 4.55 -16.59
C VAL A 142 -2.33 4.14 -17.92
N TYR A 143 -3.39 4.85 -18.31
CA TYR A 143 -4.17 4.51 -19.51
C TYR A 143 -3.51 5.02 -20.79
N ALA A 144 -4.00 4.54 -21.94
CA ALA A 144 -3.47 4.88 -23.27
C ALA A 144 -3.53 6.39 -23.59
N ASN A 145 -4.40 7.15 -22.93
CA ASN A 145 -4.46 8.61 -23.04
C ASN A 145 -3.34 9.32 -22.24
N GLY A 146 -2.44 8.57 -21.61
CA GLY A 146 -1.32 9.09 -20.82
C GLY A 146 -1.72 9.62 -19.44
N GLN A 147 -2.88 9.23 -18.90
CA GLN A 147 -3.40 9.72 -17.63
C GLN A 147 -3.76 8.57 -16.68
N CYS A 148 -3.80 8.87 -15.38
CA CYS A 148 -4.40 7.99 -14.40
C CYS A 148 -5.93 7.99 -14.55
N GLY A 149 -6.55 6.83 -14.36
CA GLY A 149 -8.00 6.63 -14.43
C GLY A 149 -8.48 5.48 -13.58
N MET A 150 -9.79 5.23 -13.60
CA MET A 150 -10.43 4.05 -13.04
C MET A 150 -11.58 3.64 -13.95
N VAL A 151 -11.67 2.35 -14.22
CA VAL A 151 -12.78 1.73 -14.94
C VAL A 151 -13.46 0.71 -14.02
N THR A 152 -14.73 0.42 -14.31
CA THR A 152 -15.57 -0.54 -13.56
C THR A 152 -15.37 -1.97 -13.98
N VAL A 153 -14.70 -2.21 -15.11
CA VAL A 153 -14.63 -3.55 -15.68
C VAL A 153 -13.34 -4.23 -15.21
N ALA A 154 -13.49 -5.37 -14.54
CA ALA A 154 -12.39 -6.31 -14.35
C ALA A 154 -12.01 -6.89 -15.73
N GLU A 155 -10.94 -6.39 -16.34
CA GLU A 155 -10.58 -6.72 -17.72
C GLU A 155 -9.33 -7.59 -17.85
N ASN A 156 -9.38 -8.51 -18.83
CA ASN A 156 -8.38 -9.53 -19.11
C ASN A 156 -7.07 -8.92 -19.66
N GLY A 157 -6.24 -8.37 -18.76
CA GLY A 157 -4.78 -8.35 -18.87
C GLY A 157 -4.14 -7.70 -20.11
N ASN A 158 -4.85 -6.88 -20.89
CA ASN A 158 -4.38 -6.29 -22.15
C ASN A 158 -3.89 -4.82 -22.02
N GLY A 159 -3.88 -4.28 -20.80
CA GLY A 159 -3.43 -2.93 -20.48
C GLY A 159 -4.55 -1.90 -20.25
N ASP A 160 -5.81 -2.32 -20.26
CA ASP A 160 -6.98 -1.46 -20.03
C ASP A 160 -7.57 -1.60 -18.60
N GLY A 161 -6.89 -2.36 -17.73
CA GLY A 161 -7.41 -2.79 -16.43
C GLY A 161 -7.59 -1.69 -15.38
N GLY A 162 -8.52 -1.95 -14.46
CA GLY A 162 -8.86 -1.22 -13.24
C GLY A 162 -10.06 -1.92 -12.59
N ASP A 163 -10.26 -1.83 -11.28
CA ASP A 163 -11.40 -2.45 -10.60
C ASP A 163 -12.00 -1.48 -9.59
N ALA A 164 -12.74 -0.50 -10.14
CA ALA A 164 -13.47 0.48 -9.33
C ALA A 164 -14.45 -0.20 -8.34
N TRP A 165 -14.92 -1.40 -8.67
CA TRP A 165 -15.80 -2.19 -7.81
C TRP A 165 -15.09 -2.58 -6.51
N ALA A 166 -13.93 -3.21 -6.60
CA ALA A 166 -13.08 -3.51 -5.44
C ALA A 166 -12.61 -2.25 -4.71
N ASP A 167 -12.22 -1.22 -5.46
CA ASP A 167 -11.62 0.00 -4.94
C ASP A 167 -12.61 0.78 -4.06
N TYR A 168 -13.79 1.14 -4.58
CA TYR A 168 -14.67 2.09 -3.88
C TYR A 168 -16.18 1.88 -4.03
N GLN A 169 -16.66 0.93 -4.86
CA GLN A 169 -18.10 0.78 -5.09
C GLN A 169 -18.74 -0.34 -4.29
N ARG A 170 -18.06 -1.47 -4.09
CA ARG A 170 -18.64 -2.60 -3.36
C ARG A 170 -18.92 -2.23 -1.90
N THR A 171 -20.06 -2.65 -1.37
CA THR A 171 -20.28 -2.58 0.08
C THR A 171 -19.40 -3.61 0.78
N VAL A 172 -18.85 -3.23 1.94
CA VAL A 172 -18.07 -4.13 2.80
C VAL A 172 -18.96 -4.52 3.97
N SER A 173 -19.08 -5.82 4.25
CA SER A 173 -19.88 -6.30 5.39
C SER A 173 -19.21 -5.95 6.73
N ALA A 174 -19.97 -5.96 7.82
CA ALA A 174 -19.41 -5.80 9.17
C ALA A 174 -18.31 -6.84 9.46
N ALA A 175 -18.50 -8.07 8.97
CA ALA A 175 -17.54 -9.15 9.11
C ALA A 175 -16.23 -8.88 8.35
N GLU A 176 -16.26 -8.19 7.22
CA GLU A 176 -15.09 -7.88 6.38
C GLU A 176 -14.44 -6.53 6.73
N SER A 177 -15.14 -5.69 7.47
CA SER A 177 -14.71 -4.33 7.78
C SER A 177 -13.62 -4.26 8.86
N VAL A 178 -12.80 -3.21 8.76
CA VAL A 178 -11.74 -2.90 9.73
C VAL A 178 -12.28 -2.49 11.11
N ASP A 179 -13.47 -1.89 11.15
CA ASP A 179 -14.10 -1.35 12.36
C ASP A 179 -15.27 -2.17 12.88
N GLY A 180 -15.60 -3.29 12.22
CA GLY A 180 -16.77 -4.09 12.55
C GLY A 180 -18.09 -3.44 12.10
N GLN A 181 -18.04 -2.38 11.28
CA GLN A 181 -19.21 -1.67 10.77
C GLN A 181 -19.33 -1.87 9.26
N ALA A 182 -20.49 -2.36 8.83
CA ALA A 182 -20.80 -2.50 7.41
C ALA A 182 -20.87 -1.14 6.72
N ASP A 183 -20.46 -1.08 5.46
CA ASP A 183 -20.67 0.10 4.63
C ASP A 183 -22.14 0.21 4.22
N SER A 184 -22.71 1.42 4.29
CA SER A 184 -24.05 1.70 3.76
C SER A 184 -24.01 1.78 2.22
N TRP A 185 -25.03 1.26 1.55
CA TRP A 185 -25.09 1.17 0.08
C TRP A 185 -25.11 2.54 -0.63
N ASP A 186 -25.49 3.60 0.08
CA ASP A 186 -25.61 4.98 -0.42
C ASP A 186 -24.39 5.86 -0.07
N THR A 187 -23.40 5.33 0.64
CA THR A 187 -22.20 6.12 1.01
C THR A 187 -21.24 6.24 -0.17
N PRO A 188 -20.83 7.44 -0.62
CA PRO A 188 -20.04 7.61 -1.85
C PRO A 188 -18.66 6.93 -1.89
N LEU A 189 -18.09 6.57 -0.72
CA LEU A 189 -16.84 5.80 -0.63
C LEU A 189 -17.08 4.50 0.14
N ARG A 190 -16.81 3.37 -0.50
CA ARG A 190 -16.92 2.01 0.07
C ARG A 190 -15.66 1.21 -0.27
N GLY A 191 -15.76 -0.11 -0.37
CA GLY A 191 -14.69 -0.97 -0.88
C GLY A 191 -13.36 -0.84 -0.11
N ASN A 192 -12.28 -1.22 -0.78
CA ASN A 192 -10.94 -1.20 -0.21
C ASN A 192 -10.52 0.19 0.24
N PHE A 193 -10.85 1.25 -0.50
CA PHE A 193 -10.46 2.62 -0.16
C PHE A 193 -11.10 3.10 1.14
N ASN A 194 -12.37 2.77 1.38
CA ASN A 194 -13.00 3.08 2.67
C ASN A 194 -12.35 2.27 3.81
N GLN A 195 -12.00 1.01 3.57
CA GLN A 195 -11.32 0.20 4.59
C GLN A 195 -9.88 0.70 4.87
N LEU A 196 -9.16 1.22 3.87
CA LEU A 196 -7.86 1.86 4.06
C LEU A 196 -7.99 3.17 4.86
N ARG A 197 -9.03 3.97 4.59
CA ARG A 197 -9.37 5.15 5.41
C ARG A 197 -9.62 4.75 6.87
N LYS A 198 -10.47 3.74 7.11
CA LYS A 198 -10.74 3.20 8.44
C LYS A 198 -9.47 2.67 9.12
N LEU A 199 -8.58 2.00 8.38
CA LEU A 199 -7.29 1.53 8.86
C LEU A 199 -6.41 2.70 9.32
N LYS A 200 -6.27 3.76 8.53
CA LYS A 200 -5.47 4.94 8.90
C LYS A 200 -6.06 5.71 10.08
N LEU A 201 -7.38 5.75 10.24
CA LEU A 201 -8.01 6.33 11.44
C LEU A 201 -7.62 5.54 12.71
N LYS A 202 -7.52 4.21 12.62
CA LYS A 202 -7.06 3.36 13.73
C LYS A 202 -5.55 3.37 13.92
N ASN A 203 -4.80 3.56 12.84
CA ASN A 203 -3.34 3.64 12.83
C ASN A 203 -2.86 4.90 12.08
N PRO A 204 -2.85 6.07 12.74
CA PRO A 204 -2.47 7.33 12.11
C PRO A 204 -0.98 7.43 11.78
N GLN A 205 -0.15 6.43 12.10
CA GLN A 205 1.27 6.40 11.72
C GLN A 205 1.50 5.74 10.35
N LEU A 206 0.55 4.92 9.89
CA LEU A 206 0.66 4.19 8.63
C LEU A 206 0.48 5.14 7.45
N LYS A 207 1.45 5.08 6.52
CA LYS A 207 1.34 5.71 5.21
C LYS A 207 0.70 4.73 4.24
N VAL A 208 -0.22 5.19 3.41
CA VAL A 208 -0.79 4.40 2.32
C VAL A 208 -0.45 5.07 1.01
N LEU A 209 0.32 4.41 0.14
CA LEU A 209 0.63 4.92 -1.21
C LEU A 209 -0.17 4.13 -2.24
N ILE A 210 -0.54 4.80 -3.34
CA ILE A 210 -1.05 4.09 -4.52
C ILE A 210 0.16 3.70 -5.38
N ALA A 211 0.31 2.41 -5.67
CA ALA A 211 1.33 1.93 -6.58
C ALA A 211 0.81 1.99 -8.02
N LEU A 212 1.48 2.73 -8.89
CA LEU A 212 1.09 2.89 -10.29
C LEU A 212 1.85 1.89 -11.16
N GLY A 213 1.12 1.08 -11.93
CA GLY A 213 1.72 0.12 -12.85
C GLY A 213 1.78 -1.30 -12.30
N GLY A 214 2.99 -1.80 -12.10
CA GLY A 214 3.30 -3.22 -11.92
C GLY A 214 3.47 -3.94 -13.25
N TRP A 215 3.76 -5.24 -13.20
CA TRP A 215 4.05 -6.09 -14.36
C TRP A 215 3.08 -5.94 -15.53
N THR A 216 1.76 -5.95 -15.27
CA THR A 216 0.72 -5.95 -16.31
C THR A 216 0.24 -4.57 -16.75
N TRP A 217 0.42 -3.53 -15.93
CA TRP A 217 -0.08 -2.17 -16.19
C TRP A 217 1.03 -1.16 -16.49
N SER A 218 2.22 -1.65 -16.82
CA SER A 218 3.34 -0.79 -17.23
C SER A 218 3.32 -0.36 -18.70
N LYS A 219 2.35 -0.84 -19.49
CA LYS A 219 2.29 -0.69 -20.94
C LYS A 219 2.49 0.73 -21.45
N ASN A 220 1.81 1.69 -20.84
CA ASN A 220 1.71 3.06 -21.37
C ASN A 220 2.72 4.03 -20.75
N PHE A 221 3.57 3.62 -19.81
CA PHE A 221 4.50 4.54 -19.15
C PHE A 221 5.46 5.22 -20.12
N SER A 222 6.05 4.48 -21.06
CA SER A 222 7.00 5.06 -22.03
C SER A 222 6.35 6.20 -22.82
N THR A 223 5.14 6.00 -23.32
CA THR A 223 4.38 7.03 -24.05
C THR A 223 3.99 8.19 -23.13
N ALA A 224 3.48 7.91 -21.94
CA ALA A 224 3.05 8.95 -21.00
C ALA A 224 4.22 9.81 -20.49
N ALA A 225 5.42 9.23 -20.37
CA ALA A 225 6.61 9.91 -19.90
C ALA A 225 7.41 10.65 -20.99
N ALA A 226 7.07 10.44 -22.27
CA ALA A 226 7.89 10.82 -23.42
C ALA A 226 8.18 12.32 -23.58
N SER A 227 7.27 13.19 -23.10
CA SER A 227 7.40 14.64 -23.24
C SER A 227 7.10 15.37 -21.93
N ASP A 228 7.53 16.62 -21.82
CA ASP A 228 7.22 17.47 -20.67
C ASP A 228 5.72 17.65 -20.45
N ALA A 229 4.99 17.97 -21.53
CA ALA A 229 3.54 18.13 -21.49
C ALA A 229 2.81 16.83 -21.09
N SER A 230 3.24 15.67 -21.61
CA SER A 230 2.63 14.38 -21.26
C SER A 230 2.92 13.98 -19.81
N ARG A 231 4.14 14.23 -19.30
CA ARG A 231 4.46 14.01 -17.87
C ARG A 231 3.61 14.88 -16.97
N GLN A 232 3.47 16.16 -17.28
CA GLN A 232 2.61 17.08 -16.52
C GLN A 232 1.15 16.62 -16.52
N ALA A 233 0.64 16.18 -17.66
CA ALA A 233 -0.72 15.65 -17.80
C ALA A 233 -0.91 14.36 -16.98
N LEU A 234 0.04 13.43 -17.06
CA LEU A 234 0.03 12.20 -16.26
C LEU A 234 -0.02 12.53 -14.77
N VAL A 235 0.97 13.26 -14.26
CA VAL A 235 1.12 13.54 -12.83
C VAL A 235 -0.08 14.31 -12.28
N SER A 236 -0.56 15.32 -13.01
CA SER A 236 -1.72 16.12 -12.58
C SER A 236 -3.00 15.28 -12.51
N SER A 237 -3.23 14.38 -13.47
CA SER A 237 -4.37 13.46 -13.46
C SER A 237 -4.32 12.48 -12.28
N CYS A 238 -3.13 11.93 -11.98
CA CYS A 238 -2.93 11.02 -10.84
C CYS A 238 -3.15 11.73 -9.51
N ILE A 239 -2.61 12.94 -9.32
CA ILE A 239 -2.85 13.76 -8.13
C ILE A 239 -4.34 14.08 -7.97
N ASN A 240 -5.03 14.42 -9.06
CA ASN A 240 -6.47 14.69 -9.03
C ASN A 240 -7.28 13.47 -8.57
N LEU A 241 -6.98 12.30 -9.12
CA LEU A 241 -7.71 11.08 -8.81
C LEU A 241 -7.44 10.59 -7.38
N TYR A 242 -6.17 10.41 -7.02
CA TYR A 242 -5.78 9.68 -5.80
C TYR A 242 -5.51 10.60 -4.60
N ILE A 243 -4.86 11.75 -4.79
CA ILE A 243 -4.51 12.64 -3.68
C ILE A 243 -5.66 13.59 -3.34
N LYS A 244 -6.24 14.24 -4.35
CA LYS A 244 -7.46 15.05 -4.16
C LYS A 244 -8.69 14.17 -3.95
N GLY A 245 -8.62 12.89 -4.30
CA GLY A 245 -9.68 11.91 -4.06
C GLY A 245 -10.90 12.10 -4.94
N ASN A 246 -10.73 12.69 -6.14
CA ASN A 246 -11.80 12.91 -7.10
C ASN A 246 -12.04 11.64 -7.91
N LEU A 247 -12.84 10.74 -7.35
CA LEU A 247 -13.16 9.46 -7.99
C LEU A 247 -14.24 9.64 -9.06
N PRO A 248 -14.18 8.90 -10.19
CA PRO A 248 -15.27 8.85 -11.15
C PRO A 248 -16.59 8.48 -10.48
N GLN A 249 -17.67 9.20 -10.78
CA GLN A 249 -18.97 8.91 -10.21
C GLN A 249 -19.68 7.82 -11.04
N GLN A 250 -19.85 6.64 -10.45
CA GLN A 250 -20.44 5.47 -11.08
C GLN A 250 -21.15 4.63 -10.00
N GLU A 251 -22.30 4.03 -10.33
CA GLU A 251 -23.04 3.12 -9.43
C GLU A 251 -23.30 3.67 -8.01
N ASN A 252 -23.73 4.93 -7.90
CA ASN A 252 -23.94 5.63 -6.61
C ASN A 252 -22.70 5.67 -5.71
N ALA A 253 -21.51 5.55 -6.29
CA ALA A 253 -20.22 5.71 -5.63
C ALA A 253 -19.37 6.72 -6.40
N GLY A 254 -18.33 7.23 -5.76
CA GLY A 254 -17.44 8.22 -6.35
C GLY A 254 -17.96 9.66 -6.20
N GLY A 255 -17.22 10.60 -6.77
CA GLY A 255 -17.47 12.03 -6.65
C GLY A 255 -16.22 12.83 -6.25
N GLN A 256 -16.36 14.14 -6.21
CA GLN A 256 -15.26 15.03 -5.83
C GLN A 256 -14.88 14.87 -4.36
N GLY A 257 -13.59 14.72 -4.08
CA GLY A 257 -13.04 14.65 -2.72
C GLY A 257 -13.40 13.39 -1.91
N VAL A 258 -14.19 12.47 -2.45
CA VAL A 258 -14.75 11.35 -1.66
C VAL A 258 -13.68 10.41 -1.11
N ALA A 259 -12.53 10.29 -1.79
CA ALA A 259 -11.39 9.49 -1.35
C ALA A 259 -10.25 10.31 -0.73
N LEU A 260 -10.48 11.59 -0.42
CA LEU A 260 -9.44 12.43 0.18
C LEU A 260 -8.90 11.80 1.48
N GLY A 261 -7.57 11.85 1.63
CA GLY A 261 -6.84 11.33 2.78
C GLY A 261 -6.69 9.81 2.83
N VAL A 262 -7.21 9.06 1.85
CA VAL A 262 -6.90 7.63 1.69
C VAL A 262 -5.42 7.47 1.40
N PHE A 263 -4.90 8.16 0.38
CA PHE A 263 -3.51 8.06 -0.06
C PHE A 263 -2.62 9.22 0.43
N ASP A 264 -1.37 8.90 0.75
CA ASP A 264 -0.32 9.81 1.22
C ASP A 264 0.73 10.11 0.16
N GLY A 265 0.59 9.56 -1.04
CA GLY A 265 1.58 9.67 -2.10
C GLY A 265 1.50 8.56 -3.12
N PHE A 266 2.57 8.39 -3.88
CA PHE A 266 2.66 7.46 -5.00
C PHE A 266 3.89 6.56 -4.88
N ASP A 267 3.72 5.31 -5.31
CA ASP A 267 4.81 4.40 -5.65
C ASP A 267 4.79 4.20 -7.17
N ILE A 268 5.92 4.42 -7.85
CA ILE A 268 6.01 4.30 -9.31
C ILE A 268 6.62 2.95 -9.68
N ASP A 269 5.80 2.06 -10.22
CA ASP A 269 6.16 0.68 -10.51
C ASP A 269 6.14 0.46 -12.02
N TRP A 270 7.04 1.16 -12.73
CA TRP A 270 7.24 0.99 -14.18
C TRP A 270 8.17 -0.19 -14.44
N GLU A 271 7.63 -1.25 -15.04
CA GLU A 271 8.32 -2.49 -15.36
C GLU A 271 8.44 -2.72 -16.88
N TYR A 272 9.53 -2.32 -17.54
CA TYR A 272 10.65 -1.53 -17.03
C TYR A 272 11.02 -0.42 -18.02
N PRO A 273 11.68 0.67 -17.57
CA PRO A 273 12.26 1.65 -18.48
C PRO A 273 13.20 0.98 -19.49
N VAL A 274 13.10 1.41 -20.76
CA VAL A 274 13.93 1.02 -21.92
C VAL A 274 13.70 -0.39 -22.45
N ALA A 275 13.73 -1.43 -21.61
CA ALA A 275 13.64 -2.82 -22.05
C ALA A 275 13.26 -3.79 -20.93
N GLY A 276 12.74 -4.95 -21.32
CA GLY A 276 12.17 -5.95 -20.41
C GLY A 276 10.66 -5.75 -20.22
N GLY A 277 10.08 -6.40 -19.21
CA GLY A 277 8.65 -6.35 -18.97
C GLY A 277 7.85 -7.21 -19.96
N LEU A 278 6.56 -6.94 -20.06
CA LEU A 278 5.69 -7.63 -21.01
C LEU A 278 5.98 -7.22 -22.46
N PRO A 279 5.86 -8.14 -23.44
CA PRO A 279 6.03 -7.82 -24.86
C PRO A 279 5.08 -6.74 -25.40
N THR A 280 3.97 -6.49 -24.71
CA THR A 280 2.98 -5.47 -25.07
C THR A 280 3.36 -4.07 -24.60
N ASN A 281 4.40 -3.93 -23.77
CA ASN A 281 4.80 -2.64 -23.23
C ASN A 281 5.41 -1.75 -24.32
N HIS A 282 5.05 -0.47 -24.31
CA HIS A 282 5.76 0.51 -25.11
C HIS A 282 7.12 0.77 -24.46
N TYR A 283 8.15 0.96 -25.27
CA TYR A 283 9.50 1.24 -24.79
C TYR A 283 10.27 2.16 -25.74
N SER A 284 11.24 2.86 -25.18
CA SER A 284 12.16 3.74 -25.90
C SER A 284 13.50 3.81 -25.16
N ALA A 285 14.60 3.97 -25.90
CA ALA A 285 15.91 4.25 -25.28
C ALA A 285 15.88 5.54 -24.43
N ALA A 286 15.01 6.49 -24.78
CA ALA A 286 14.81 7.72 -24.02
C ALA A 286 14.15 7.49 -22.64
N ASP A 287 13.58 6.31 -22.40
CA ASP A 287 12.94 5.98 -21.12
C ASP A 287 13.92 6.05 -19.94
N LYS A 288 15.22 5.86 -20.19
CA LYS A 288 16.26 6.06 -19.18
C LYS A 288 16.19 7.46 -18.56
N GLN A 289 16.10 8.50 -19.39
CA GLN A 289 15.94 9.88 -18.95
C GLN A 289 14.49 10.21 -18.59
N ASN A 290 13.52 9.68 -19.33
CA ASN A 290 12.11 9.99 -19.07
C ASN A 290 11.65 9.44 -17.72
N PHE A 291 12.19 8.32 -17.23
CA PHE A 291 11.93 7.84 -15.89
C PHE A 291 12.39 8.85 -14.83
N THR A 292 13.62 9.37 -14.94
CA THR A 292 14.14 10.43 -14.06
C THR A 292 13.25 11.69 -14.10
N LEU A 293 12.89 12.13 -15.30
CA LEU A 293 12.07 13.34 -15.48
C LEU A 293 10.63 13.15 -14.99
N LEU A 294 10.08 11.93 -15.08
CA LEU A 294 8.78 11.60 -14.53
C LEU A 294 8.79 11.68 -12.99
N LEU A 295 9.82 11.11 -12.35
CA LEU A 295 9.99 11.21 -10.90
C LEU A 295 10.19 12.66 -10.43
N ALA A 296 10.95 13.45 -11.18
CA ALA A 296 11.10 14.89 -10.94
C ALA A 296 9.76 15.62 -11.00
N GLU A 297 8.91 15.29 -11.99
CA GLU A 297 7.61 15.93 -12.17
C GLU A 297 6.61 15.55 -11.07
N PHE A 298 6.58 14.28 -10.65
CA PHE A 298 5.81 13.87 -9.46
C PHE A 298 6.25 14.65 -8.23
N ARG A 299 7.55 14.71 -7.94
CA ARG A 299 8.07 15.43 -6.78
C ARG A 299 7.68 16.91 -6.79
N ARG A 300 7.83 17.57 -7.95
CA ARG A 300 7.48 18.99 -8.13
C ARG A 300 6.02 19.28 -7.82
N GLN A 301 5.09 18.52 -8.41
CA GLN A 301 3.66 18.75 -8.17
C GLN A 301 3.23 18.36 -6.75
N LEU A 302 3.79 17.28 -6.19
CA LEU A 302 3.54 16.88 -4.81
C LEU A 302 4.06 17.90 -3.79
N ASP A 303 5.23 18.50 -4.02
CA ASP A 303 5.77 19.55 -3.14
C ASP A 303 4.95 20.84 -3.22
N ALA A 304 4.52 21.24 -4.42
CA ALA A 304 3.64 22.40 -4.60
C ALA A 304 2.30 22.19 -3.85
N LEU A 305 1.68 21.02 -4.01
CA LEU A 305 0.46 20.67 -3.28
C LEU A 305 0.71 20.55 -1.78
N GLY A 306 1.85 19.99 -1.37
CA GLY A 306 2.23 19.84 0.03
C GLY A 306 2.45 21.18 0.73
N GLN A 307 3.02 22.18 0.04
CA GLN A 307 3.13 23.55 0.55
C GLN A 307 1.75 24.19 0.75
N GLN A 308 0.83 24.03 -0.22
CA GLN A 308 -0.54 24.53 -0.13
C GLN A 308 -1.30 23.89 1.04
N ASN A 309 -1.16 22.57 1.19
CA ASN A 309 -1.87 21.80 2.21
C ASN A 309 -1.12 21.72 3.55
N LYS A 310 0.06 22.35 3.66
CA LYS A 310 1.01 22.22 4.79
C LYS A 310 1.19 20.76 5.26
N ARG A 311 1.32 19.85 4.29
CA ARG A 311 1.40 18.39 4.46
C ARG A 311 2.52 17.80 3.60
N ARG A 312 3.20 16.75 4.08
CA ARG A 312 4.11 15.96 3.26
C ARG A 312 3.34 14.91 2.45
N TYR A 313 3.63 14.86 1.16
CA TYR A 313 3.27 13.72 0.29
C TYR A 313 4.53 12.95 -0.11
N TYR A 314 4.42 11.63 -0.08
CA TYR A 314 5.54 10.71 -0.30
C TYR A 314 5.63 10.26 -1.76
N LEU A 315 6.84 10.01 -2.23
CA LEU A 315 7.11 9.44 -3.54
C LEU A 315 8.12 8.31 -3.40
N SER A 316 7.77 7.11 -3.85
CA SER A 316 8.69 5.99 -3.99
C SER A 316 8.61 5.40 -5.40
N ALA A 317 9.48 4.43 -5.67
CA ALA A 317 9.42 3.64 -6.89
C ALA A 317 9.82 2.19 -6.61
N ALA A 318 9.15 1.22 -7.23
CA ALA A 318 9.65 -0.13 -7.36
C ALA A 318 10.68 -0.23 -8.49
N LEU A 319 11.89 -0.67 -8.16
CA LEU A 319 13.01 -0.77 -9.09
C LEU A 319 13.34 -2.22 -9.39
N GLY A 320 13.65 -2.53 -10.65
CA GLY A 320 14.19 -3.83 -11.02
C GLY A 320 15.56 -4.07 -10.37
N ALA A 321 15.76 -5.25 -9.79
CA ALA A 321 17.00 -5.62 -9.10
C ALA A 321 18.10 -6.13 -10.06
N GLY A 322 17.75 -6.52 -11.29
CA GLY A 322 18.72 -6.97 -12.28
C GLY A 322 19.68 -5.86 -12.70
N VAL A 323 20.98 -6.17 -12.81
CA VAL A 323 22.01 -5.20 -13.24
C VAL A 323 21.71 -4.60 -14.63
N ASP A 324 21.03 -5.34 -15.50
CA ASP A 324 20.56 -4.89 -16.80
C ASP A 324 19.44 -3.86 -16.71
N LYS A 325 18.52 -4.02 -15.75
CA LYS A 325 17.47 -3.04 -15.45
C LYS A 325 18.06 -1.77 -14.83
N ILE A 326 18.99 -1.93 -13.89
CA ILE A 326 19.64 -0.79 -13.21
C ILE A 326 20.39 0.08 -14.22
N ARG A 327 21.14 -0.52 -15.18
CA ARG A 327 21.85 0.21 -16.24
C ARG A 327 20.94 1.06 -17.13
N ASN A 328 19.66 0.71 -17.24
CA ASN A 328 18.64 1.42 -18.02
C ASN A 328 17.99 2.59 -17.28
N THR A 329 18.46 2.92 -16.07
CA THR A 329 17.94 4.06 -15.27
C THR A 329 19.09 4.98 -14.83
N GLU A 330 18.79 6.06 -14.10
CA GLU A 330 19.79 7.02 -13.61
C GLU A 330 19.74 7.21 -12.08
N PRO A 331 20.17 6.21 -11.27
CA PRO A 331 19.99 6.23 -9.82
C PRO A 331 20.57 7.47 -9.12
N SER A 332 21.72 7.97 -9.58
CA SER A 332 22.32 9.24 -9.11
C SER A 332 21.43 10.46 -9.31
N ASN A 333 20.58 10.46 -10.34
CA ASN A 333 19.77 11.60 -10.72
C ASN A 333 18.38 11.53 -10.05
N TYR A 334 17.70 10.39 -10.16
CA TYR A 334 16.33 10.27 -9.64
C TYR A 334 16.27 10.07 -8.13
N GLY A 335 17.33 9.59 -7.48
CA GLY A 335 17.37 9.31 -6.05
C GLY A 335 17.07 10.54 -5.16
N ALA A 336 17.27 11.76 -5.69
CA ALA A 336 16.94 13.00 -5.02
C ALA A 336 15.43 13.28 -4.92
N TYR A 337 14.63 12.70 -5.83
CA TYR A 337 13.17 12.91 -5.88
C TYR A 337 12.40 11.91 -5.03
N LEU A 338 13.00 10.75 -4.75
CA LEU A 338 12.36 9.67 -3.99
C LEU A 338 12.55 9.83 -2.48
N ASP A 339 11.53 9.50 -1.72
CA ASP A 339 11.62 9.29 -0.27
C ASP A 339 12.33 7.96 0.04
N TRP A 340 12.08 6.91 -0.75
CA TRP A 340 12.82 5.64 -0.78
C TRP A 340 12.57 4.91 -2.11
N ALA A 341 13.32 3.85 -2.35
CA ALA A 341 13.17 2.94 -3.48
C ALA A 341 12.95 1.51 -2.98
N ASN A 342 11.92 0.85 -3.52
CA ASN A 342 11.61 -0.55 -3.25
C ASN A 342 12.30 -1.42 -4.31
N VAL A 343 13.41 -2.08 -3.97
CA VAL A 343 14.16 -2.89 -4.94
C VAL A 343 13.53 -4.28 -5.01
N MET A 344 12.92 -4.64 -6.16
CA MET A 344 12.25 -5.91 -6.41
C MET A 344 13.26 -7.06 -6.51
N SER A 345 13.88 -7.39 -5.37
CA SER A 345 14.96 -8.35 -5.22
C SER A 345 14.44 -9.77 -4.99
N TYR A 346 13.55 -10.14 -5.88
CA TYR A 346 12.93 -11.44 -6.04
C TYR A 346 12.70 -11.64 -7.55
N ASP A 347 12.16 -12.80 -7.95
CA ASP A 347 11.91 -13.15 -9.35
C ASP A 347 13.18 -13.26 -10.20
N PHE A 348 14.29 -13.59 -9.57
CA PHE A 348 15.56 -13.84 -10.26
C PHE A 348 15.48 -15.04 -11.21
N HIS A 349 14.78 -16.10 -10.78
CA HIS A 349 14.57 -17.33 -11.55
C HIS A 349 13.18 -17.88 -11.28
N GLY A 350 12.59 -18.58 -12.25
CA GLY A 350 11.19 -18.98 -12.15
C GLY A 350 10.66 -19.88 -13.26
N GLY A 351 9.36 -20.15 -13.20
CA GLY A 351 8.68 -21.07 -14.12
C GLY A 351 8.75 -20.71 -15.61
N TRP A 352 9.14 -19.48 -15.97
CA TRP A 352 9.45 -19.10 -17.35
C TRP A 352 10.68 -19.82 -17.91
N GLU A 353 11.60 -20.26 -17.04
CA GLU A 353 12.67 -21.20 -17.37
C GLU A 353 12.10 -22.62 -17.31
N ALA A 354 11.17 -22.94 -18.22
CA ALA A 354 10.32 -24.12 -18.10
C ALA A 354 11.10 -25.45 -18.01
N GLN A 355 12.26 -25.54 -18.69
CA GLN A 355 13.13 -26.73 -18.66
C GLN A 355 14.22 -26.65 -17.57
N GLY A 356 14.15 -25.65 -16.70
CA GLY A 356 15.20 -25.32 -15.74
C GLY A 356 16.40 -24.62 -16.40
N PRO A 357 17.57 -24.60 -15.73
CA PRO A 357 17.82 -25.25 -14.44
C PRO A 357 17.00 -24.64 -13.31
N THR A 358 16.56 -25.45 -12.35
CA THR A 358 15.98 -24.97 -11.09
C THR A 358 16.97 -24.06 -10.36
N ASN A 359 16.48 -22.96 -9.79
CA ASN A 359 17.35 -21.95 -9.20
C ASN A 359 16.62 -21.14 -8.12
N PHE A 360 17.36 -20.29 -7.42
CA PHE A 360 16.87 -19.40 -6.37
C PHE A 360 16.15 -18.19 -6.96
N HIS A 361 14.98 -17.84 -6.43
CA HIS A 361 14.27 -16.66 -6.94
C HIS A 361 14.52 -15.38 -6.13
N SER A 362 15.13 -15.45 -4.94
CA SER A 362 15.34 -14.27 -4.07
C SER A 362 16.59 -14.42 -3.18
N ASN A 363 17.64 -15.07 -3.68
CA ASN A 363 18.87 -15.26 -2.90
C ASN A 363 19.54 -13.96 -2.47
N LEU A 364 20.18 -14.01 -1.29
CA LEU A 364 20.89 -12.88 -0.72
C LEU A 364 22.24 -12.63 -1.38
N TYR A 365 23.00 -13.69 -1.64
CA TYR A 365 24.35 -13.63 -2.19
C TYR A 365 24.47 -14.50 -3.45
N PRO A 366 25.47 -14.25 -4.31
CA PRO A 366 25.74 -15.09 -5.47
C PRO A 366 26.24 -16.48 -5.06
N ASP A 367 25.89 -17.49 -5.86
CA ASP A 367 26.51 -18.82 -5.80
C ASP A 367 27.56 -18.95 -6.91
N PRO A 368 28.83 -19.26 -6.61
CA PRO A 368 29.82 -19.60 -7.63
C PRO A 368 29.40 -20.79 -8.52
N ALA A 369 28.51 -21.66 -8.02
CA ALA A 369 27.96 -22.79 -8.78
C ALA A 369 26.71 -22.42 -9.61
N ASN A 370 26.24 -21.17 -9.57
CA ASN A 370 25.08 -20.73 -10.35
C ASN A 370 25.34 -20.95 -11.87
N PRO A 371 24.51 -21.76 -12.56
CA PRO A 371 24.68 -22.01 -14.00
C PRO A 371 24.25 -20.84 -14.88
N ALA A 372 23.56 -19.84 -14.33
CA ALA A 372 23.09 -18.67 -15.08
C ALA A 372 24.27 -17.93 -15.75
N GLN A 373 24.01 -17.39 -16.94
CA GLN A 373 25.00 -16.71 -17.77
C GLN A 373 24.65 -15.23 -17.95
N ASN A 374 25.57 -14.46 -18.51
CA ASN A 374 25.39 -13.02 -18.79
C ASN A 374 24.99 -12.24 -17.53
N ASP A 375 24.01 -11.34 -17.63
CA ASP A 375 23.55 -10.53 -16.50
C ASP A 375 22.83 -11.35 -15.42
N ALA A 376 22.17 -12.45 -15.81
CA ALA A 376 21.41 -13.29 -14.88
C ALA A 376 22.30 -13.96 -13.82
N LYS A 377 23.62 -14.04 -14.03
CA LYS A 377 24.55 -14.54 -13.01
C LYS A 377 24.69 -13.61 -11.80
N PHE A 378 24.30 -12.34 -11.95
CA PHE A 378 24.31 -11.29 -10.92
C PHE A 378 22.90 -11.00 -10.38
N TYR A 379 21.95 -11.91 -10.60
CA TYR A 379 20.60 -11.78 -10.07
C TYR A 379 20.55 -12.30 -8.64
N ASP A 380 21.00 -11.45 -7.72
CA ASP A 380 20.91 -11.61 -6.28
C ASP A 380 20.79 -10.25 -5.56
N ILE A 381 20.44 -10.27 -4.28
CA ILE A 381 20.21 -9.04 -3.50
C ILE A 381 21.50 -8.22 -3.33
N ASP A 382 22.65 -8.85 -3.08
CA ASP A 382 23.92 -8.14 -2.80
C ASP A 382 24.43 -7.41 -4.04
N ASP A 383 24.45 -8.09 -5.19
CA ASP A 383 24.84 -7.49 -6.47
C ASP A 383 23.89 -6.37 -6.90
N ALA A 384 22.57 -6.54 -6.72
CA ALA A 384 21.57 -5.50 -6.99
C ALA A 384 21.81 -4.23 -6.14
N VAL A 385 22.02 -4.41 -4.83
CA VAL A 385 22.30 -3.30 -3.90
C VAL A 385 23.60 -2.62 -4.28
N ASN A 386 24.67 -3.38 -4.53
CA ASN A 386 25.97 -2.82 -4.90
C ASN A 386 25.93 -2.08 -6.24
N ALA A 387 25.17 -2.58 -7.22
CA ALA A 387 24.98 -1.91 -8.51
C ALA A 387 24.23 -0.57 -8.36
N LEU A 388 23.16 -0.52 -7.57
CA LEU A 388 22.41 0.71 -7.29
C LEU A 388 23.27 1.76 -6.55
N VAL A 389 24.02 1.32 -5.53
CA VAL A 389 24.91 2.19 -4.77
C VAL A 389 26.03 2.73 -5.65
N SER A 390 26.64 1.87 -6.48
CA SER A 390 27.68 2.27 -7.43
C SER A 390 27.16 3.23 -8.49
N ALA A 391 25.88 3.12 -8.85
CA ALA A 391 25.18 4.04 -9.74
C ALA A 391 24.67 5.33 -9.04
N GLY A 392 24.97 5.51 -7.75
CA GLY A 392 24.75 6.76 -7.01
C GLY A 392 23.52 6.81 -6.10
N LEU A 393 22.76 5.71 -5.95
CA LEU A 393 21.65 5.68 -5.00
C LEU A 393 22.15 5.52 -3.56
N ALA A 394 21.71 6.40 -2.67
CA ALA A 394 22.12 6.32 -1.27
C ALA A 394 21.58 5.04 -0.60
N ARG A 395 22.44 4.35 0.18
CA ARG A 395 22.09 3.10 0.90
C ARG A 395 20.81 3.23 1.72
N ASN A 396 20.68 4.32 2.48
CA ASN A 396 19.52 4.60 3.32
C ASN A 396 18.21 4.89 2.55
N ARG A 397 18.25 4.96 1.22
CA ARG A 397 17.05 5.04 0.35
C ARG A 397 16.59 3.67 -0.14
N ILE A 398 17.40 2.61 0.01
CA ILE A 398 17.12 1.29 -0.56
C ILE A 398 16.34 0.43 0.42
N ASN A 399 15.16 -0.05 0.01
CA ASN A 399 14.44 -1.10 0.71
C ASN A 399 14.60 -2.42 -0.04
N VAL A 400 14.98 -3.49 0.67
CA VAL A 400 15.12 -4.84 0.09
C VAL A 400 13.75 -5.52 -0.01
N GLY A 401 13.46 -6.14 -1.15
CA GLY A 401 12.22 -6.87 -1.40
C GLY A 401 12.23 -8.28 -0.81
N ILE A 402 11.12 -8.64 -0.14
CA ILE A 402 10.89 -9.94 0.49
C ILE A 402 9.66 -10.60 -0.16
N PRO A 403 9.80 -11.75 -0.84
CA PRO A 403 8.67 -12.43 -1.45
C PRO A 403 7.87 -13.20 -0.40
N PHE A 404 6.56 -12.99 -0.34
CA PHE A 404 5.61 -13.78 0.44
C PHE A 404 5.05 -14.97 -0.37
N TYR A 405 5.86 -15.44 -1.31
CA TYR A 405 5.58 -16.51 -2.26
C TYR A 405 6.89 -17.20 -2.62
N GLY A 406 6.78 -18.29 -3.35
CA GLY A 406 7.91 -18.99 -3.97
C GLY A 406 7.74 -19.16 -5.47
N ARG A 407 8.85 -19.47 -6.12
CA ARG A 407 8.87 -19.94 -7.52
C ARG A 407 9.33 -21.38 -7.60
N GLY A 408 8.74 -22.14 -8.54
CA GLY A 408 8.96 -23.58 -8.57
C GLY A 408 8.76 -24.28 -9.90
N TRP A 409 9.30 -25.49 -9.96
CA TRP A 409 9.34 -26.38 -11.11
C TRP A 409 8.92 -27.79 -10.73
N THR A 410 8.43 -28.56 -11.70
CA THR A 410 8.05 -29.97 -11.55
C THR A 410 8.81 -30.87 -12.53
N GLY A 411 8.80 -32.18 -12.26
CA GLY A 411 9.61 -33.14 -13.00
C GLY A 411 11.10 -32.89 -12.84
N VAL A 412 11.50 -32.34 -11.69
CA VAL A 412 12.86 -31.95 -11.37
C VAL A 412 13.66 -33.20 -11.00
N ALA A 413 14.74 -33.44 -11.75
CA ALA A 413 15.67 -34.53 -11.45
C ALA A 413 16.36 -34.30 -10.09
N ALA A 414 16.70 -35.37 -9.38
CA ALA A 414 17.32 -35.26 -8.05
C ALA A 414 18.72 -34.61 -8.09
N GLY A 415 19.44 -34.79 -9.20
CA GLY A 415 20.81 -34.33 -9.35
C GLY A 415 21.83 -35.07 -8.48
N PRO A 416 23.11 -34.68 -8.55
CA PRO A 416 24.19 -35.37 -7.83
C PRO A 416 24.06 -35.28 -6.30
N ASN A 417 23.39 -34.24 -5.79
CA ASN A 417 23.20 -34.01 -4.37
C ASN A 417 21.84 -34.49 -3.84
N GLY A 418 20.99 -35.07 -4.70
CA GLY A 418 19.67 -35.57 -4.32
C GLY A 418 18.65 -34.49 -3.90
N ASN A 419 18.92 -33.21 -4.18
CA ASN A 419 18.17 -32.07 -3.65
C ASN A 419 17.52 -31.19 -4.72
N GLY A 420 17.63 -31.58 -6.00
CA GLY A 420 16.96 -30.92 -7.11
C GLY A 420 17.46 -29.52 -7.45
N LEU A 421 18.55 -29.03 -6.85
CA LEU A 421 19.13 -27.71 -7.16
C LEU A 421 19.96 -27.75 -8.45
N TYR A 422 19.78 -26.74 -9.32
CA TYR A 422 20.45 -26.63 -10.62
C TYR A 422 20.19 -27.80 -11.56
N GLN A 423 18.99 -28.39 -11.46
CA GLN A 423 18.60 -29.55 -12.25
C GLN A 423 17.59 -29.17 -13.33
N SER A 424 17.55 -29.95 -14.40
CA SER A 424 16.51 -29.82 -15.43
C SER A 424 15.13 -30.09 -14.85
N ALA A 425 14.14 -29.41 -15.40
CA ALA A 425 12.72 -29.60 -15.09
C ALA A 425 11.92 -29.94 -16.35
N THR A 426 10.68 -30.37 -16.18
CA THR A 426 9.75 -30.58 -17.30
C THR A 426 8.76 -29.43 -17.48
N GLY A 427 8.68 -28.52 -16.51
CA GLY A 427 7.81 -27.35 -16.56
C GLY A 427 7.69 -26.64 -15.22
N PRO A 428 6.94 -25.51 -15.18
CA PRO A 428 6.56 -24.85 -13.93
C PRO A 428 5.74 -25.80 -13.04
N ALA A 429 5.96 -25.74 -11.73
CA ALA A 429 5.20 -26.57 -10.79
C ALA A 429 3.73 -26.11 -10.69
N PRO A 430 2.77 -27.01 -10.44
CA PRO A 430 1.39 -26.60 -10.18
C PRO A 430 1.30 -25.69 -8.94
N GLY A 431 0.75 -24.49 -9.14
CA GLY A 431 0.43 -23.52 -8.10
C GLY A 431 -1.07 -23.21 -8.05
N THR A 432 -1.53 -22.64 -6.94
CA THR A 432 -2.97 -22.37 -6.70
C THR A 432 -3.58 -21.40 -7.71
N TYR A 433 -2.85 -20.35 -8.07
CA TYR A 433 -3.34 -19.26 -8.94
C TYR A 433 -2.58 -19.18 -10.28
N GLU A 434 -1.31 -19.58 -10.30
CA GLU A 434 -0.45 -19.53 -11.47
C GLU A 434 0.57 -20.68 -11.39
N ALA A 435 0.85 -21.34 -12.52
CA ALA A 435 1.88 -22.36 -12.56
C ALA A 435 3.28 -21.74 -12.33
N GLY A 436 4.05 -22.33 -11.41
CA GLY A 436 5.40 -21.89 -11.07
C GLY A 436 5.44 -20.77 -10.02
N TYR A 437 4.30 -20.40 -9.45
CA TYR A 437 4.15 -19.44 -8.37
C TYR A 437 3.25 -20.04 -7.29
N GLU A 438 3.64 -19.96 -6.02
CA GLU A 438 2.79 -20.41 -4.91
C GLU A 438 3.00 -19.56 -3.66
N ASP A 439 1.90 -19.28 -2.96
CA ASP A 439 1.94 -18.45 -1.76
C ASP A 439 2.69 -19.14 -0.62
N TYR A 440 3.38 -18.34 0.21
CA TYR A 440 4.08 -18.86 1.39
C TYR A 440 3.14 -19.67 2.30
N ARG A 441 1.90 -19.21 2.51
CA ARG A 441 0.90 -19.92 3.33
C ARG A 441 0.66 -21.37 2.90
N VAL A 442 0.86 -21.69 1.62
CA VAL A 442 0.74 -23.04 1.07
C VAL A 442 2.09 -23.76 1.19
N LEU A 443 3.17 -23.11 0.77
CA LEU A 443 4.53 -23.69 0.78
C LEU A 443 5.02 -24.07 2.18
N ALA A 444 4.62 -23.31 3.21
CA ALA A 444 4.95 -23.59 4.60
C ALA A 444 4.41 -24.95 5.09
N GLY A 445 3.31 -25.44 4.51
CA GLY A 445 2.73 -26.75 4.80
C GLY A 445 3.08 -27.85 3.81
N ARG A 446 3.75 -27.53 2.69
CA ARG A 446 4.00 -28.49 1.60
C ARG A 446 5.04 -29.54 2.02
N ALA A 447 4.81 -30.77 1.58
CA ALA A 447 5.76 -31.87 1.75
C ALA A 447 7.06 -31.62 0.99
N GLY A 448 8.14 -32.27 1.43
CA GLY A 448 9.46 -32.17 0.83
C GLY A 448 10.53 -31.82 1.87
N THR A 449 11.77 -32.11 1.52
CA THR A 449 12.92 -31.75 2.35
C THR A 449 13.28 -30.30 2.10
N ARG A 450 13.42 -29.51 3.17
CA ARG A 450 13.85 -28.12 3.11
C ARG A 450 15.35 -28.02 3.27
N TYR A 451 15.97 -27.19 2.44
CA TYR A 451 17.40 -26.90 2.44
C TYR A 451 17.59 -25.39 2.50
N VAL A 452 18.61 -24.94 3.22
CA VAL A 452 19.07 -23.55 3.18
C VAL A 452 20.47 -23.55 2.61
N HIS A 453 20.68 -22.79 1.54
CA HIS A 453 21.99 -22.77 0.89
C HIS A 453 22.99 -22.02 1.76
N PRO A 454 24.17 -22.61 2.08
CA PRO A 454 25.09 -22.03 3.05
C PRO A 454 25.71 -20.71 2.59
N VAL A 455 25.79 -20.46 1.27
CA VAL A 455 26.35 -19.23 0.70
C VAL A 455 25.24 -18.21 0.43
N THR A 456 24.34 -18.54 -0.50
CA THR A 456 23.26 -17.66 -0.98
C THR A 456 22.20 -17.30 0.07
N LYS A 457 22.15 -18.05 1.19
CA LYS A 457 21.18 -17.95 2.28
C LYS A 457 19.71 -18.13 1.86
N GLN A 458 19.46 -18.61 0.65
CA GLN A 458 18.12 -18.90 0.17
C GLN A 458 17.66 -20.27 0.64
N LEU A 459 16.39 -20.37 0.99
CA LEU A 459 15.73 -21.65 1.21
C LEU A 459 15.12 -22.19 -0.09
N TRP A 460 15.20 -23.50 -0.27
CA TRP A 460 14.36 -24.24 -1.20
C TRP A 460 13.84 -25.53 -0.57
N SER A 461 12.73 -26.06 -1.09
CA SER A 461 12.24 -27.40 -0.77
C SER A 461 12.21 -28.29 -2.01
N TYR A 462 12.50 -29.58 -1.81
CA TYR A 462 12.43 -30.61 -2.84
C TYR A 462 11.76 -31.88 -2.32
N ASP A 463 10.76 -32.40 -3.05
CA ASP A 463 9.98 -33.58 -2.65
C ASP A 463 10.30 -34.85 -3.49
N GLY A 464 11.32 -34.80 -4.34
CA GLY A 464 11.64 -35.85 -5.31
C GLY A 464 11.12 -35.57 -6.73
N THR A 465 10.28 -34.55 -6.91
CA THR A 465 9.82 -34.11 -8.25
C THR A 465 9.61 -32.60 -8.35
N GLN A 466 9.16 -31.93 -7.29
CA GLN A 466 8.91 -30.50 -7.27
C GLN A 466 9.98 -29.77 -6.47
N PHE A 467 10.47 -28.68 -7.04
CA PHE A 467 11.39 -27.74 -6.43
C PHE A 467 10.69 -26.42 -6.20
N TRP A 468 10.82 -25.85 -5.00
CA TRP A 468 10.29 -24.52 -4.67
C TRP A 468 11.33 -23.70 -3.92
N SER A 469 11.73 -22.54 -4.46
CA SER A 469 12.53 -21.54 -3.75
C SER A 469 11.59 -20.50 -3.14
N TYR A 470 11.74 -20.20 -1.85
CA TYR A 470 10.90 -19.22 -1.12
C TYR A 470 11.57 -18.75 0.17
N ASP A 471 11.03 -17.69 0.77
CA ASP A 471 11.48 -17.17 2.06
C ASP A 471 10.65 -17.73 3.22
N THR A 472 11.32 -17.92 4.36
CA THR A 472 10.72 -18.28 5.65
C THR A 472 11.12 -17.23 6.70
N PRO A 473 10.52 -17.21 7.90
CA PRO A 473 10.95 -16.29 8.96
C PRO A 473 12.46 -16.28 9.22
N ASP A 474 13.14 -17.43 9.18
CA ASP A 474 14.59 -17.49 9.44
C ASP A 474 15.42 -16.93 8.28
N VAL A 475 15.00 -17.14 7.03
CA VAL A 475 15.61 -16.50 5.86
C VAL A 475 15.40 -14.99 5.91
N ILE A 476 14.19 -14.54 6.27
CA ILE A 476 13.89 -13.11 6.43
C ILE A 476 14.78 -12.49 7.51
N ARG A 477 14.95 -13.12 8.68
CA ARG A 477 15.85 -12.61 9.73
C ARG A 477 17.29 -12.46 9.24
N THR A 478 17.75 -13.37 8.39
CA THR A 478 19.07 -13.27 7.74
C THR A 478 19.14 -12.03 6.85
N LYS A 479 18.12 -11.79 6.01
CA LYS A 479 18.00 -10.58 5.17
C LYS A 479 17.89 -9.29 6.00
N LEU A 480 17.20 -9.32 7.15
CA LEU A 480 17.15 -8.18 8.08
C LEU A 480 18.53 -7.87 8.69
N GLY A 481 19.32 -8.91 9.00
CA GLY A 481 20.71 -8.75 9.44
C GLY A 481 21.55 -8.04 8.38
N TYR A 482 21.40 -8.44 7.11
CA TYR A 482 22.04 -7.80 5.97
C TYR A 482 21.63 -6.32 5.82
N VAL A 483 20.33 -6.03 5.85
CA VAL A 483 19.79 -4.65 5.77
C VAL A 483 20.41 -3.74 6.84
N LYS A 484 20.57 -4.24 8.07
CA LYS A 484 21.24 -3.51 9.16
C LYS A 484 22.73 -3.30 8.86
N ALA A 485 23.44 -4.38 8.49
CA ALA A 485 24.88 -4.35 8.23
C ALA A 485 25.25 -3.40 7.07
N GLN A 486 24.43 -3.38 6.02
CA GLN A 486 24.61 -2.53 4.84
C GLN A 486 24.04 -1.12 4.99
N GLN A 487 23.47 -0.79 6.16
CA GLN A 487 22.85 0.50 6.48
C GLN A 487 21.77 0.92 5.45
N LEU A 488 20.94 -0.05 5.05
CA LEU A 488 19.89 0.18 4.05
C LEU A 488 18.67 0.86 4.68
N GLY A 489 17.79 1.41 3.82
CA GLY A 489 16.58 2.12 4.21
C GLY A 489 15.52 1.24 4.87
N GLY A 490 15.48 -0.05 4.55
CA GLY A 490 14.51 -0.97 5.13
C GLY A 490 14.21 -2.20 4.29
N VAL A 491 12.97 -2.68 4.41
CA VAL A 491 12.43 -3.80 3.64
C VAL A 491 11.02 -3.50 3.15
N PHE A 492 10.60 -4.19 2.10
CA PHE A 492 9.19 -4.27 1.70
C PHE A 492 8.86 -5.69 1.21
N SER A 493 7.56 -6.03 1.10
CA SER A 493 7.13 -7.35 0.63
C SER A 493 6.07 -7.33 -0.46
N TRP A 494 6.14 -8.35 -1.33
CA TRP A 494 5.10 -8.70 -2.29
C TRP A 494 4.59 -10.12 -2.00
N SER A 495 3.30 -10.37 -1.79
CA SER A 495 2.27 -9.43 -1.31
C SER A 495 1.61 -9.98 -0.05
N LEU A 496 0.90 -9.13 0.70
CA LEU A 496 0.30 -9.50 1.99
C LEU A 496 -0.61 -10.73 1.91
N ASP A 497 -1.29 -10.90 0.79
CA ASP A 497 -2.16 -12.04 0.52
C ASP A 497 -1.43 -13.36 0.25
N GLY A 498 -0.09 -13.40 0.26
CA GLY A 498 0.70 -14.64 0.25
C GLY A 498 1.16 -15.12 1.64
N ASP A 499 1.13 -14.24 2.66
CA ASP A 499 1.49 -14.59 4.03
C ASP A 499 0.44 -15.50 4.68
N ASP A 500 0.80 -16.16 5.78
CA ASP A 500 -0.14 -16.93 6.58
C ASP A 500 -1.12 -16.04 7.37
N MET A 501 -2.15 -16.66 7.93
CA MET A 501 -3.19 -15.93 8.68
C MET A 501 -2.67 -15.22 9.93
N GLN A 502 -1.54 -15.67 10.47
CA GLN A 502 -0.88 -15.07 11.63
C GLN A 502 0.03 -13.90 11.22
N GLY A 503 0.27 -13.71 9.93
CA GLY A 503 1.18 -12.70 9.41
C GLY A 503 2.63 -12.99 9.80
N SER A 504 3.06 -14.25 9.79
CA SER A 504 4.37 -14.65 10.31
C SER A 504 5.52 -13.97 9.57
N LEU A 505 5.46 -13.87 8.24
CA LEU A 505 6.51 -13.20 7.47
C LEU A 505 6.52 -11.69 7.73
N LEU A 506 5.35 -11.05 7.73
CA LEU A 506 5.23 -9.63 8.03
C LEU A 506 5.67 -9.29 9.46
N SER A 507 5.29 -10.11 10.44
CA SER A 507 5.69 -9.95 11.84
C SER A 507 7.21 -10.02 11.97
N THR A 508 7.84 -10.94 11.24
CA THR A 508 9.30 -11.08 11.18
C THR A 508 9.95 -9.84 10.56
N MET A 509 9.45 -9.34 9.42
CA MET A 509 9.94 -8.07 8.84
C MET A 509 9.84 -6.91 9.83
N GLY A 510 8.75 -6.86 10.61
CA GLY A 510 8.53 -5.85 11.65
C GLY A 510 9.54 -5.88 12.82
N GLU A 511 10.32 -6.95 13.00
CA GLU A 511 11.43 -7.01 13.96
C GLU A 511 12.47 -5.90 13.68
N LEU A 512 12.60 -5.46 12.42
CA LEU A 512 13.49 -4.39 12.00
C LEU A 512 13.17 -3.05 12.71
N ARG A 513 11.89 -2.79 12.99
CA ARG A 513 11.43 -1.59 13.72
C ARG A 513 11.64 -1.66 15.22
N SER A 514 11.65 -2.86 15.80
CA SER A 514 11.80 -3.04 17.25
C SER A 514 13.24 -2.82 17.69
N ALA A 515 14.21 -3.07 16.80
CA ALA A 515 15.63 -2.90 17.07
C ALA A 515 16.06 -1.43 17.26
N THR A 516 15.35 -0.45 16.68
CA THR A 516 15.66 0.98 16.82
C THR A 516 15.14 1.60 18.13
N ALA A 517 14.21 0.95 18.83
CA ALA A 517 13.76 1.39 20.15
C ALA A 517 14.79 1.11 21.26
N ALA A 518 15.72 0.18 21.03
CA ALA A 518 16.69 -0.29 22.03
C ALA A 518 17.99 0.54 22.10
N THR A 519 18.16 1.58 21.26
CA THR A 519 19.39 2.41 21.23
C THR A 519 19.07 3.91 21.16
N LYS A 520 18.65 4.49 22.28
CA LYS A 520 18.91 5.90 22.56
C LYS A 520 19.49 6.05 23.96
N PRO A 521 20.77 6.41 24.11
CA PRO A 521 21.22 7.12 25.30
C PRO A 521 20.47 8.46 25.33
N THR A 522 19.79 8.71 26.42
CA THR A 522 19.20 10.01 26.73
C THR A 522 20.31 11.05 26.85
N GLY A 523 20.44 11.93 25.87
CA GLY A 523 21.34 13.07 25.97
C GLY A 523 21.40 13.86 24.68
N VAL A 524 20.61 14.94 24.64
CA VAL A 524 20.89 16.26 24.06
C VAL A 524 19.56 16.90 23.66
N THR A 525 19.17 17.90 24.44
CA THR A 525 18.10 18.86 24.15
C THR A 525 18.44 19.69 22.90
N PRO A 526 17.50 19.90 21.96
CA PRO A 526 17.70 20.87 20.90
C PRO A 526 17.44 22.29 21.45
N ASN A 527 18.46 23.15 21.37
CA ASN A 527 18.33 24.58 21.57
C ASN A 527 17.68 25.20 20.32
N ARG A 528 16.56 25.90 20.58
CA ARG A 528 15.85 26.98 19.87
C ARG A 528 15.88 27.03 18.34
#